data_AF-A0A3C0ICN2-F1
#
_entry.id   AF-A0A3C0ICN2-F1
#
_cell.length_a   1.000
_cell.length_b   1.000
_cell.length_c   1.000
_cell.angle_alpha   90.00
_cell.angle_beta   90.00
_cell.angle_gamma   90.00
#
_symmetry.space_group_name_H-M   'P 1'
#
loop_
_entity.id
_entity.type
_entity.pdbx_description
1 polymer ?
#
loop_
_entity_poly.entity_id
_entity_poly.type
_entity_poly.pdbx_seq_one_letter_code
_entity_poly.pdbx_strand_id
1 'polypeptide(L)' 'SEYPYPVCYDFPAGHSDENLALIFGREVSLRVENNQIALLSH' A
#
# COMPACT_ATOMS: atom_id res chain seq x y z
N SER A 1 -10.78 -12.85 9.55
CA SER A 1 -9.96 -11.63 9.55
C SER A 1 -10.68 -10.58 10.37
N GLU A 2 -9.96 -9.69 11.04
CA GLU A 2 -10.55 -8.60 11.84
C GLU A 2 -11.20 -7.52 10.96
N TYR A 3 -10.76 -7.42 9.70
CA TYR A 3 -11.25 -6.45 8.73
C TYR A 3 -11.78 -7.13 7.46
N PRO A 4 -12.82 -6.55 6.82
CA PRO A 4 -13.39 -7.04 5.57
C PRO A 4 -12.63 -6.53 4.32
N TYR A 5 -11.41 -6.01 4.47
CA TYR A 5 -10.59 -5.44 3.40
C TYR A 5 -9.11 -5.82 3.59
N PRO A 6 -8.30 -5.80 2.52
CA PRO A 6 -6.87 -6.10 2.63
C PRO A 6 -6.13 -5.01 3.41
N VAL A 7 -5.20 -5.44 4.26
CA VAL A 7 -4.31 -4.57 5.03
C VAL A 7 -2.88 -4.88 4.63
N CYS A 8 -2.09 -3.83 4.36
CA CYS A 8 -0.67 -3.91 4.03
C CYS A 8 0.15 -3.31 5.19
N TYR A 9 1.18 -4.04 5.62
CA TYR A 9 2.14 -3.62 6.64
C TYR A 9 3.50 -3.32 5.99
N ASP A 10 4.39 -2.68 6.74
CA ASP A 10 5.75 -2.33 6.29
C ASP A 10 5.77 -1.50 4.99
N PHE A 11 4.75 -0.66 4.80
CA PHE A 11 4.72 0.27 3.68
C PHE A 11 5.81 1.34 3.88
N PRO A 12 6.59 1.70 2.83
CA PRO A 12 7.75 2.58 2.95
C PRO A 12 7.34 4.05 3.08
N ALA A 13 6.67 4.40 4.18
CA ALA A 13 6.27 5.76 4.53
C ALA A 13 6.17 5.91 6.05
N GLY A 14 6.49 7.10 6.56
CA GLY A 14 6.36 7.42 7.99
C GLY A 14 7.69 7.81 8.63
N HIS A 15 8.07 7.13 9.73
CA HIS A 15 9.32 7.37 10.48
C HIS A 15 10.29 6.17 10.41
N SER A 16 10.27 5.45 9.30
CA SER A 16 11.17 4.33 9.01
C SER A 16 12.35 4.78 8.16
N ASP A 17 13.41 3.95 8.08
CA ASP A 17 14.59 4.23 7.23
C ASP A 17 14.22 4.34 5.75
N GLU A 18 13.40 3.40 5.24
CA GLU A 18 12.78 3.51 3.92
C GLU A 18 11.50 4.37 4.01
N ASN A 19 11.60 5.61 3.55
CA ASN A 19 10.52 6.59 3.63
C ASN A 19 10.34 7.34 2.30
N LEU A 20 9.37 6.89 1.52
CA LEU A 20 9.00 7.50 0.25
C LEU A 20 7.89 8.54 0.45
N ALA A 21 7.96 9.61 -0.33
CA ALA A 21 6.91 10.63 -0.32
C ALA A 21 5.57 10.06 -0.80
N LEU A 22 4.50 10.38 -0.08
CA LEU A 22 3.13 10.06 -0.50
C LEU A 22 2.52 11.23 -1.26
N ILE A 23 1.99 10.95 -2.45
CA ILE A 23 1.26 11.94 -3.24
C ILE A 23 -0.19 11.95 -2.77
N PHE A 24 -0.54 12.89 -1.89
CA PHE A 24 -1.91 13.03 -1.39
C PHE A 24 -2.89 13.43 -2.51
N GLY A 25 -4.11 12.88 -2.44
CA GLY A 25 -5.16 13.11 -3.44
C GLY A 25 -5.04 12.29 -4.72
N ARG A 26 -3.98 11.48 -4.86
CA ARG A 26 -3.83 10.55 -5.98
C ARG A 26 -4.62 9.27 -5.72
N GLU A 27 -5.49 8.91 -6.66
CA GLU A 27 -6.17 7.61 -6.64
C GLU A 27 -5.22 6.50 -7.12
N VAL A 28 -5.20 5.39 -6.38
CA VAL A 28 -4.38 4.19 -6.61
C VAL A 28 -5.18 2.94 -6.23
N SER A 29 -4.81 1.79 -6.78
CA SER A 29 -5.41 0.48 -6.48
C SER A 29 -4.41 -0.44 -5.78
N LEU A 30 -4.76 -0.96 -4.60
CA LEU A 30 -4.02 -2.06 -3.96
C LEU A 30 -4.52 -3.39 -4.52
N ARG A 31 -3.70 -4.05 -5.34
CA ARG A 31 -4.00 -5.37 -5.91
C ARG A 31 -3.32 -6.46 -5.09
N VAL A 32 -4.11 -7.40 -4.58
CA VAL A 32 -3.64 -8.57 -3.82
C VAL A 32 -3.98 -9.82 -4.63
N GLU A 33 -2.96 -10.55 -5.05
CA GLU A 33 -3.05 -11.83 -5.76
C GLU A 33 -2.30 -12.91 -4.97
N ASN A 34 -2.51 -14.19 -5.30
CA ASN A 34 -1.94 -15.32 -4.54
C ASN A 34 -0.40 -15.25 -4.40
N ASN A 35 0.29 -14.72 -5.40
CA ASN A 35 1.76 -14.70 -5.47
C ASN A 35 2.34 -13.28 -5.57
N GLN A 36 1.50 -12.24 -5.55
CA GLN A 36 1.96 -10.87 -5.77
C GLN A 36 1.05 -9.85 -5.06
N ILE A 37 1.67 -8.79 -4.56
CA ILE A 37 0.98 -7.59 -4.07
C ILE A 37 1.54 -6.40 -4.84
N ALA A 38 0.69 -5.51 -5.31
CA ALA A 38 1.09 -4.32 -6.05
C ALA A 38 0.21 -3.11 -5.72
N LEU A 39 0.84 -1.94 -5.62
CA LEU A 39 0.14 -0.66 -5.60
C LEU A 39 0.21 -0.05 -7.01
N LEU A 40 -0.94 0.11 -7.66
CA LEU A 40 -1.03 0.56 -9.05
C LEU A 40 -1.57 1.99 -9.12
N SER A 41 -0.85 2.88 -9.80
CA SER A 41 -1.34 4.22 -10.14
C SER A 41 -2.16 4.19 -11.43
N HIS A 42 -3.27 4.93 -11.48
CA HIS A 42 -4.14 5.04 -12.66
C HIS A 42 -3.60 5.95 -13.75
#